data_AF-A0AAV1M6S5-F1
#
_entry.id   AF-A0AAV1M6S5-F1
#
_cell.length_a   1.000
_cell.length_b   1.000
_cell.length_c   1.000
_cell.angle_alpha   90.00
_cell.angle_beta   90.00
_cell.angle_gamma   90.00
#
_symmetry.space_group_name_H-M   'P 1'
#
loop_
_entity.id
_entity.type
_entity.pdbx_description
1 polymer ?
#
loop_
_entity_poly.entity_id
_entity_poly.type
_entity_poly.pdbx_seq_one_letter_code
_entity_poly.pdbx_strand_id
1 'polypeptide(L)' 'MQSNETPTCNISKNSTMAKVLQQCKLIVWDDCTMAHKKSLEALDRTLKDLRDNQNQFGGAIILLSGDFR' A
#
# COMPACT_ATOMS: atom_id res chain seq x y z
N MET A 1 7.18 11.14 24.01
CA MET A 1 7.62 11.59 22.67
C MET A 1 7.07 10.60 21.67
N GLN A 2 6.04 10.97 20.92
CA GLN A 2 5.44 10.08 19.93
C GLN A 2 6.36 10.09 18.70
N SER A 3 7.03 8.97 18.42
CA SER A 3 7.84 8.83 17.22
C SER A 3 6.91 8.92 16.00
N ASN A 4 7.10 9.95 15.16
CA ASN A 4 6.47 10.06 13.85
C ASN A 4 7.08 9.00 12.90
N GLU A 5 6.89 7.73 13.22
CA GLU A 5 7.22 6.64 12.31
C GLU A 5 6.31 6.79 11.09
N THR A 6 6.91 7.02 9.93
CA THR A 6 6.20 7.04 8.64
C THR A 6 6.29 5.62 8.07
N PRO A 7 5.24 4.79 8.24
CA PRO A 7 5.33 3.40 7.84
C PRO A 7 5.43 3.31 6.31
N THR A 8 6.25 2.38 5.84
CA THR A 8 6.45 2.05 4.42
C THR A 8 6.65 0.55 4.27
N CYS A 9 6.32 0.01 3.09
CA CYS A 9 6.68 -1.35 2.74
C CYS A 9 8.16 -1.41 2.32
N ASN A 10 8.85 -2.50 2.67
CA ASN A 10 10.23 -2.74 2.29
C ASN A 10 10.35 -3.19 0.82
N ILE A 11 10.06 -2.27 -0.11
CA ILE A 11 10.09 -2.50 -1.56
C ILE A 11 11.01 -1.45 -2.19
N SER A 12 12.10 -1.88 -2.81
CA SER A 12 12.98 -0.98 -3.56
C SER A 12 12.31 -0.51 -4.86
N LYS A 13 12.39 0.79 -5.17
CA LYS A 13 11.86 1.40 -6.41
C LYS A 13 12.33 0.70 -7.69
N ASN A 14 13.55 0.15 -7.68
CA ASN A 14 14.15 -0.49 -8.85
C ASN A 14 13.88 -2.01 -8.93
N SER A 15 13.16 -2.56 -7.95
CA SER A 15 12.84 -3.99 -7.92
C SER A 15 11.83 -4.39 -9.00
N THR A 16 11.83 -5.65 -9.39
CA THR A 16 10.81 -6.20 -10.29
C THR A 16 9.40 -6.05 -9.71
N MET A 17 9.26 -6.21 -8.38
CA MET A 17 7.99 -6.00 -7.68
C MET A 17 7.48 -4.56 -7.81
N ALA A 18 8.37 -3.58 -7.68
CA ALA A 18 8.00 -2.17 -7.86
C ALA A 18 7.46 -1.89 -9.27
N LYS A 19 8.07 -2.48 -10.31
CA LYS A 19 7.57 -2.34 -11.69
C LYS A 19 6.17 -2.92 -11.87
N VAL A 20 5.88 -4.07 -11.25
CA VAL A 20 4.54 -4.66 -11.24
C VAL A 20 3.56 -3.72 -10.53
N LEU A 21 3.93 -3.23 -9.34
CA LEU A 21 3.10 -2.31 -8.56
C LEU A 21 2.90 -0.96 -9.22
N GLN A 22 3.81 -0.50 -10.08
CA GLN A 22 3.63 0.73 -10.88
C GLN A 22 2.55 0.57 -11.95
N GLN A 23 2.45 -0.61 -12.57
CA GLN A 23 1.52 -0.89 -13.66
C GLN A 23 0.16 -1.42 -13.18
N CYS A 24 0.10 -1.92 -11.94
CA CYS A 24 -1.10 -2.50 -11.36
C CYS A 24 -2.27 -1.50 -11.34
N LYS A 25 -3.49 -1.93 -11.65
CA LYS A 25 -4.69 -1.06 -11.57
C LYS A 25 -5.58 -1.38 -10.37
N LEU A 26 -5.57 -2.64 -9.94
CA LEU A 26 -6.40 -3.18 -8.88
C LEU A 26 -5.53 -4.06 -7.97
N ILE A 27 -5.55 -3.78 -6.68
CA ILE A 27 -4.96 -4.61 -5.64
C ILE A 27 -6.10 -5.19 -4.81
N VAL A 28 -6.16 -6.51 -4.73
CA VAL A 28 -7.10 -7.22 -3.86
C VAL A 28 -6.34 -7.59 -2.59
N TRP A 29 -6.83 -7.11 -1.45
CA TRP A 29 -6.30 -7.44 -0.13
C TRP A 29 -7.30 -8.36 0.55
N ASP A 30 -6.96 -9.66 0.60
CA ASP A 30 -7.76 -10.67 1.28
C ASP A 30 -7.44 -10.75 2.79
N ASP A 31 -8.42 -11.12 3.60
CA ASP A 31 -8.36 -11.08 5.08
C ASP A 31 -7.84 -9.75 5.65
N CYS A 32 -8.26 -8.63 5.07
CA CYS A 32 -7.78 -7.30 5.49
C CYS A 32 -8.15 -6.94 6.94
N THR A 33 -9.12 -7.64 7.54
CA THR A 33 -9.57 -7.38 8.92
C THR A 33 -8.54 -7.79 9.97
N MET A 34 -7.59 -8.66 9.61
CA MET A 34 -6.44 -8.99 10.45
C MET A 34 -5.28 -7.99 10.29
N ALA A 35 -5.36 -7.06 9.35
CA ALA A 35 -4.27 -6.11 9.08
C ALA A 35 -4.27 -4.94 10.07
N HIS A 36 -3.09 -4.57 10.56
CA HIS A 36 -2.91 -3.34 11.33
C HIS A 36 -3.16 -2.11 10.45
N LYS A 37 -3.75 -1.06 11.02
CA LYS A 37 -3.91 0.26 10.36
C LYS A 37 -2.61 0.78 9.75
N LYS A 38 -1.47 0.60 10.44
CA LYS A 38 -0.14 0.99 9.96
C LYS A 38 0.26 0.27 8.65
N SER A 39 -0.23 -0.96 8.41
CA SER A 39 0.04 -1.69 7.17
C SER A 39 -0.68 -1.07 5.97
N LEU A 40 -1.90 -0.58 6.17
CA LEU A 40 -2.64 0.13 5.11
C LEU A 40 -1.97 1.48 4.81
N GLU A 41 -1.53 2.21 5.83
CA GLU A 41 -0.78 3.46 5.69
C GLU A 41 0.57 3.25 4.99
N ALA A 42 1.28 2.15 5.31
CA ALA A 42 2.50 1.75 4.63
C ALA A 42 2.27 1.50 3.14
N LEU A 43 1.21 0.75 2.80
CA LEU A 43 0.88 0.44 1.42
C LEU A 43 0.53 1.71 0.62
N ASP A 44 -0.31 2.59 1.18
CA ASP A 44 -0.67 3.87 0.56
C ASP A 44 0.58 4.71 0.26
N ARG A 45 1.45 4.88 1.26
CA ARG A 45 2.67 5.67 1.10
C ARG A 45 3.65 5.04 0.11
N THR A 46 3.84 3.73 0.15
CA THR A 46 4.70 3.03 -0.82
C THR A 46 4.15 3.18 -2.23
N LEU A 47 2.85 3.01 -2.47
CA LEU A 47 2.29 3.14 -3.82
C LEU A 47 2.38 4.56 -4.36
N LYS A 48 2.19 5.58 -3.50
CA LYS A 48 2.41 6.99 -3.88
C LYS A 48 3.85 7.24 -4.33
N ASP A 49 4.80 6.69 -3.59
CA ASP A 49 6.24 6.86 -3.86
C ASP A 49 6.71 6.06 -5.10
N LEU A 50 6.18 4.84 -5.29
CA LEU A 50 6.50 4.01 -6.46
C LEU A 50 5.93 4.60 -7.75
N ARG A 51 4.73 5.21 -7.70
CA ARG A 51 4.01 5.70 -8.89
C ARG A 51 4.19 7.19 -9.16
N ASP A 52 4.89 7.90 -8.28
CA ASP A 52 5.00 9.36 -8.30
C ASP A 52 3.62 10.04 -8.41
N ASN A 53 2.65 9.55 -7.62
CA ASN A 53 1.27 9.99 -7.66
C ASN A 53 0.74 10.13 -6.23
N GLN A 54 0.33 11.33 -5.85
CA GLN A 54 -0.12 11.64 -4.48
C GLN A 54 -1.59 11.27 -4.19
N ASN A 55 -2.33 10.75 -5.18
CA ASN A 55 -3.65 10.20 -4.95
C ASN A 55 -3.59 8.99 -3.99
N GLN A 56 -4.70 8.67 -3.35
CA GLN A 56 -4.82 7.47 -2.51
C GLN A 56 -4.32 6.24 -3.28
N PHE A 57 -3.45 5.47 -2.64
CA PHE A 57 -2.78 4.28 -3.16
C PHE A 57 -2.09 4.49 -4.52
N GLY A 58 -1.58 5.70 -4.76
CA GLY A 58 -0.96 6.08 -6.03
C GLY A 58 -1.91 5.96 -7.22
N GLY A 59 -3.22 6.08 -6.98
CA GLY A 59 -4.27 5.92 -7.99
C GLY A 59 -4.66 4.48 -8.30
N ALA A 60 -4.15 3.49 -7.55
CA ALA A 60 -4.64 2.11 -7.62
C ALA A 60 -6.02 1.98 -6.96
N ILE A 61 -6.88 1.13 -7.52
CA ILE A 61 -8.08 0.67 -6.83
C ILE A 61 -7.66 -0.38 -5.80
N ILE A 62 -8.12 -0.23 -4.56
CA ILE A 62 -7.95 -1.24 -3.51
C ILE A 62 -9.31 -1.91 -3.26
N LEU A 63 -9.36 -3.23 -3.44
CA LEU A 63 -10.48 -4.06 -3.00
C LEU A 63 -10.09 -4.73 -1.69
N LEU A 64 -10.76 -4.35 -0.61
CA LEU A 64 -10.59 -4.96 0.71
C LEU A 64 -11.61 -6.10 0.85
N SER A 65 -11.12 -7.31 1.09
CA SER A 65 -11.89 -8.52 1.35
C SER A 65 -11.55 -9.03 2.75
N GLY A 66 -12.54 -9.52 3.49
CA GLY A 66 -12.34 -10.09 4.82
C GLY A 66 -13.64 -10.21 5.61
N ASP A 67 -13.56 -10.84 6.77
CA ASP A 67 -14.67 -10.90 7.72
C ASP A 67 -14.63 -9.71 8.68
N PHE A 68 -15.63 -8.82 8.56
CA PHE A 68 -15.78 -7.60 9.36
C PHE A 68 -16.82 -7.74 10.50
N ARG A 69 -17.26 -8.96 10.81
CA ARG A 69 -18.24 -9.23 11.87
C ARG A 69 -17.74 -8.94 13.26
#